data_AF-A0A6J6Y310-F1
#
_entry.id   AF-A0A6J6Y310-F1
#
_cell.length_a   1.000
_cell.length_b   1.000
_cell.length_c   1.000
_cell.angle_alpha   90.00
_cell.angle_beta   90.00
_cell.angle_gamma   90.00
#
_symmetry.space_group_name_H-M   'P 1'
#
loop_
_entity.id
_entity.type
_entity.pdbx_description
1 polymer ?
#
loop_
_entity_poly.entity_id
_entity_poly.type
_entity_poly.pdbx_seq_one_letter_code
_entity_poly.pdbx_strand_id
1 'polypeptide(L)'
;MGITNPREQIDCAELYVPFSWYEPMWLEAHEIAAPGEGWKMTQSGATALDGDFPVNMSGGVLSSNPIGASGLLRFAEAALQVRGLAEDHQVGGANLAIAQAYGANAQFFAMWAVGSSLNPLG
;
A
#
# COMPACT_ATOMS: atom_id res chain seq x y z
N MET A 1 5.06 6.92 16.38
CA MET A 1 5.51 6.63 15.01
C MET A 1 5.89 7.95 14.36
N GLY A 2 7.01 7.99 13.62
CA GLY A 2 7.66 9.22 13.14
C GLY A 2 7.46 9.52 11.65
N ILE A 3 6.42 8.96 11.03
CA ILE A 3 6.05 9.30 9.66
C ILE A 3 5.36 10.67 9.70
N THR A 4 5.96 11.68 9.09
CA THR A 4 5.49 13.08 9.04
C THR A 4 5.21 13.57 7.63
N ASN A 5 5.75 12.88 6.62
CA ASN A 5 5.44 13.10 5.21
C ASN A 5 5.27 11.73 4.53
N PRO A 6 4.07 11.12 4.60
CA PRO A 6 3.81 9.78 4.07
C PRO A 6 4.24 9.61 2.62
N ARG A 7 4.02 10.61 1.77
CA ARG A 7 4.37 10.56 0.35
C ARG A 7 5.88 10.38 0.09
N GLU A 8 6.72 11.00 0.90
CA GLU A 8 8.17 10.95 0.73
C GLU A 8 8.83 9.83 1.54
N GLN A 9 8.14 9.30 2.55
CA GLN A 9 8.72 8.37 3.52
C GLN A 9 8.28 6.92 3.33
N ILE A 10 7.18 6.68 2.61
CA ILE A 10 6.68 5.34 2.30
C ILE A 10 7.02 5.06 0.84
N ASP A 11 7.53 3.86 0.56
CA ASP A 11 7.99 3.51 -0.78
C ASP A 11 6.90 2.79 -1.60
N CYS A 12 6.02 2.04 -0.92
CA CYS A 12 4.92 1.32 -1.56
C CYS A 12 3.80 0.96 -0.56
N ALA A 13 2.63 0.59 -1.10
CA ALA A 13 1.47 0.29 -0.27
C ALA A 13 0.66 -0.93 -0.75
N GLU A 14 0.20 -1.73 0.20
CA GLU A 14 -0.73 -2.83 -0.02
C GLU A 14 -2.09 -2.53 0.64
N LEU A 15 -3.00 -1.91 -0.11
CA LEU A 15 -4.22 -1.28 0.39
C LEU A 15 -5.48 -2.09 0.10
N TYR A 16 -6.33 -2.36 1.10
CA TYR A 16 -7.54 -3.17 0.91
C TYR A 16 -8.54 -2.48 -0.03
N VAL A 17 -8.50 -2.82 -1.32
CA VAL A 17 -9.29 -2.22 -2.41
C VAL A 17 -10.18 -3.29 -3.04
N PRO A 18 -11.42 -3.48 -2.53
CA PRO A 18 -12.37 -4.45 -3.10
C PRO A 18 -13.22 -3.88 -4.22
N PHE A 19 -13.20 -2.56 -4.40
CA PHE A 19 -13.79 -1.85 -5.52
C PHE A 19 -12.84 -0.74 -5.94
N SER A 20 -12.68 -0.48 -7.23
CA SER A 20 -11.62 0.39 -7.77
C SER A 20 -11.62 1.81 -7.21
N TRP A 21 -12.78 2.37 -6.89
CA TRP A 21 -12.90 3.72 -6.31
C TRP A 21 -12.31 3.85 -4.89
N TYR A 22 -12.05 2.72 -4.19
CA TYR A 22 -11.39 2.76 -2.89
C TYR A 22 -9.93 3.17 -2.98
N GLU A 23 -9.19 2.82 -4.04
CA GLU A 23 -7.77 3.16 -4.14
C GLU A 23 -7.54 4.68 -4.07
N PRO A 24 -8.20 5.51 -4.91
CA PRO A 24 -8.16 6.96 -4.79
C PRO A 24 -8.43 7.47 -3.37
N MET A 25 -9.49 6.96 -2.73
CA MET A 25 -9.86 7.38 -1.38
C MET A 25 -8.82 6.99 -0.34
N TRP A 26 -8.19 5.83 -0.48
CA TRP A 26 -7.14 5.40 0.42
C TRP A 26 -5.84 6.16 0.20
N LEU A 27 -5.49 6.51 -1.02
CA LEU A 27 -4.35 7.41 -1.27
C LEU A 27 -4.53 8.73 -0.53
N GLU A 28 -5.74 9.29 -0.56
CA GLU A 28 -6.08 10.53 0.15
C GLU A 28 -6.09 10.33 1.67
N ALA A 29 -6.70 9.26 2.17
CA ALA A 29 -6.82 8.98 3.60
C ALA A 29 -5.46 8.70 4.29
N HIS A 30 -4.46 8.25 3.53
CA HIS A 30 -3.09 8.02 4.01
C HIS A 30 -2.16 9.19 3.69
N GLU A 31 -2.68 10.32 3.20
CA GLU A 31 -1.91 11.52 2.84
C GLU A 31 -0.81 11.24 1.79
N ILE A 32 -0.98 10.19 0.98
CA ILE A 32 -0.15 9.90 -0.19
C ILE A 32 -0.55 10.82 -1.34
N ALA A 33 -1.85 11.12 -1.46
CA ALA A 33 -2.40 12.11 -2.37
C ALA A 33 -3.12 13.21 -1.57
N ALA A 34 -3.15 14.42 -2.12
CA ALA A 34 -3.95 15.50 -1.55
C ALA A 34 -5.46 15.20 -1.69
N PRO A 35 -6.33 15.74 -0.81
CA PRO A 35 -7.78 15.52 -0.90
C PRO A 35 -8.34 15.86 -2.28
N GLY A 36 -9.09 14.92 -2.88
CA GLY A 36 -9.64 15.01 -4.24
C GLY A 36 -8.67 14.73 -5.39
N GLU A 37 -7.42 14.39 -5.10
CA GLU A 37 -6.37 14.17 -6.11
C GLU A 37 -5.98 12.68 -6.27
N GLY A 38 -6.49 11.77 -5.42
CA GLY A 38 -6.12 10.35 -5.45
C GLY A 38 -6.43 9.69 -6.79
N TRP A 39 -7.55 10.06 -7.42
CA TRP A 39 -7.95 9.50 -8.71
C TRP A 39 -7.04 9.94 -9.85
N LYS A 40 -6.46 11.15 -9.79
CA LYS A 40 -5.53 11.65 -10.81
C LYS A 40 -4.21 10.88 -10.73
N MET A 41 -3.78 10.57 -9.52
CA MET A 41 -2.59 9.77 -9.28
C MET A 41 -2.75 8.33 -9.79
N THR A 42 -3.87 7.67 -9.50
CA THR A 42 -4.17 6.37 -10.12
C THR A 42 -4.27 6.48 -11.65
N GLN A 43 -4.96 7.50 -12.18
CA GLN A 43 -5.17 7.66 -13.61
C GLN A 43 -3.87 7.94 -14.39
N SER A 44 -2.92 8.67 -13.79
CA SER A 44 -1.64 8.97 -14.44
C SER A 44 -0.72 7.76 -14.55
N GLY A 45 -1.05 6.64 -13.88
CA GLY A 45 -0.21 5.47 -13.78
C GLY A 45 0.82 5.56 -12.64
N ALA A 46 0.76 6.59 -11.79
CA ALA A 46 1.69 6.73 -10.68
C ALA A 46 1.56 5.59 -9.63
N THR A 47 0.42 4.90 -9.57
CA THR A 47 0.23 3.73 -8.71
C THR A 47 0.57 2.38 -9.34
N ALA A 48 0.99 2.36 -10.61
CA ALA A 48 1.43 1.14 -11.28
C ALA A 48 2.69 0.55 -10.61
N LEU A 49 3.00 -0.71 -10.90
CA LEU A 49 4.16 -1.41 -10.35
C LEU A 49 5.49 -0.68 -10.65
N ASP A 50 5.60 -0.11 -11.85
CA ASP A 50 6.73 0.70 -12.32
C ASP A 50 6.47 2.21 -12.19
N GLY A 51 5.40 2.59 -11.50
CA GLY A 51 5.01 3.97 -11.24
C GLY A 51 5.80 4.62 -10.10
N ASP A 52 5.49 5.89 -9.84
CA ASP A 52 6.15 6.72 -8.82
C ASP A 52 5.86 6.26 -7.38
N PHE A 53 4.74 5.59 -7.14
CA PHE A 53 4.40 5.01 -5.84
C PHE A 53 3.56 3.75 -6.03
N PRO A 54 4.19 2.58 -6.14
CA PRO A 54 3.50 1.34 -6.41
C PRO A 54 2.45 1.00 -5.34
N VAL A 55 1.24 0.67 -5.80
CA VAL A 55 0.14 0.22 -4.95
C VAL A 55 -0.34 -1.15 -5.41
N ASN A 56 -0.56 -2.04 -4.45
CA ASN A 56 -1.11 -3.38 -4.67
C ASN A 56 -0.28 -4.23 -5.67
N MET A 57 1.04 -4.25 -5.47
CA MET A 57 1.99 -4.98 -6.32
C MET A 57 1.67 -6.49 -6.42
N SER A 58 1.01 -7.06 -5.40
CA SER A 58 0.47 -8.44 -5.44
C SER A 58 -0.69 -8.65 -6.41
N GLY A 59 -1.18 -7.60 -7.07
CA GLY A 59 -2.44 -7.56 -7.81
C GLY A 59 -3.65 -7.18 -6.95
N GLY A 60 -3.49 -7.17 -5.62
CA GLY A 60 -4.50 -6.70 -4.67
C GLY A 60 -5.82 -7.46 -4.68
N VAL A 61 -6.81 -6.89 -4.00
CA VAL A 61 -8.12 -7.54 -3.81
C VAL A 61 -8.98 -7.48 -5.08
N LEU A 62 -8.69 -6.55 -6.00
CA LEU A 62 -9.32 -6.49 -7.32
C LEU A 62 -9.01 -7.73 -8.17
N SER A 63 -7.83 -8.33 -7.98
CA SER A 63 -7.44 -9.56 -8.70
C SER A 63 -7.95 -10.82 -8.01
N SER A 64 -7.92 -10.88 -6.68
CA SER A 64 -8.44 -12.01 -5.88
C SER A 64 -8.81 -11.57 -4.46
N ASN A 65 -10.00 -11.95 -3.99
CA ASN A 65 -10.52 -11.54 -2.68
C ASN A 65 -10.88 -12.71 -1.75
N PRO A 66 -9.90 -13.44 -1.20
CA PRO A 66 -10.14 -14.42 -0.15
C PRO A 66 -10.39 -13.70 1.18
N ILE A 67 -11.60 -13.14 1.37
CA ILE A 67 -11.96 -12.17 2.44
C ILE A 67 -11.31 -12.45 3.80
N GLY A 68 -11.36 -13.68 4.30
CA GLY A 68 -10.79 -14.04 5.61
C GLY A 68 -9.26 -13.97 5.69
N ALA A 69 -8.56 -14.08 4.57
CA ALA A 69 -7.10 -14.03 4.44
C ALA A 69 -6.61 -12.72 3.80
N SER A 70 -7.46 -11.96 3.10
CA SER A 70 -7.08 -10.77 2.31
C SER A 70 -6.23 -9.78 3.10
N GLY A 71 -6.50 -9.55 4.38
CA GLY A 71 -5.67 -8.65 5.20
C GLY A 71 -4.26 -9.17 5.46
N LEU A 72 -4.12 -10.46 5.81
CA LEU A 72 -2.82 -11.07 6.09
C LEU A 72 -1.96 -11.21 4.84
N LEU A 73 -2.57 -11.45 3.68
CA LEU A 73 -1.84 -11.51 2.41
C LEU A 73 -1.13 -10.17 2.10
N ARG A 74 -1.79 -9.06 2.40
CA ARG A 74 -1.25 -7.70 2.21
C ARG A 74 -0.12 -7.39 3.16
N PHE A 75 -0.27 -7.82 4.41
CA PHE A 75 0.76 -7.68 5.43
C PHE A 75 1.99 -8.54 5.08
N ALA A 76 1.77 -9.75 4.57
CA ALA A 76 2.83 -10.62 4.08
C ALA A 76 3.54 -10.00 2.87
N GLU A 77 2.79 -9.44 1.93
CA GLU A 77 3.35 -8.78 0.75
C GLU A 77 4.22 -7.57 1.12
N ALA A 78 3.74 -6.65 1.97
CA ALA A 78 4.56 -5.53 2.45
C ALA A 78 5.85 -6.01 3.14
N ALA A 79 5.79 -7.13 3.88
CA ALA A 79 6.98 -7.73 4.47
C ALA A 79 7.91 -8.37 3.43
N LEU A 80 7.41 -8.96 2.35
CA LEU A 80 8.23 -9.47 1.24
C LEU A 80 8.94 -8.33 0.51
N GLN A 81 8.24 -7.22 0.27
CA GLN A 81 8.77 -6.04 -0.40
C GLN A 81 10.00 -5.47 0.32
N VAL A 82 9.87 -5.16 1.61
CA VAL A 82 11.00 -4.59 2.38
C VAL A 82 12.11 -5.59 2.68
N ARG A 83 11.87 -6.89 2.46
CA ARG A 83 12.89 -7.95 2.57
C ARG A 83 13.59 -8.25 1.25
N GLY A 84 13.15 -7.67 0.13
CA GLY A 84 13.70 -7.98 -1.20
C GLY A 84 13.31 -9.39 -1.69
N LEU A 85 12.14 -9.90 -1.29
CA LEU A 85 11.66 -11.26 -1.57
C LEU A 85 10.35 -11.30 -2.38
N ALA A 86 9.95 -10.19 -3.02
CA ALA A 86 8.72 -10.09 -3.79
C ALA A 86 8.87 -10.47 -5.28
N GLU A 87 9.95 -11.19 -5.64
CA GLU A 87 10.14 -11.79 -6.97
C GLU A 87 9.87 -10.82 -8.14
N ASP A 88 8.96 -11.17 -9.05
CA ASP A 88 8.67 -10.42 -10.29
C ASP A 88 7.98 -9.07 -10.05
N HIS A 89 7.43 -8.84 -8.85
CA HIS A 89 6.72 -7.61 -8.48
C HIS A 89 7.43 -6.83 -7.36
N GLN A 90 8.74 -7.03 -7.24
CA GLN A 90 9.60 -6.31 -6.29
C GLN A 90 9.72 -4.81 -6.61
N VAL A 91 9.39 -3.98 -5.63
CA VAL A 91 9.69 -2.54 -5.64
C VAL A 91 11.16 -2.33 -5.30
N GLY A 92 11.89 -1.67 -6.20
CA GLY A 92 13.32 -1.44 -6.05
C GLY A 92 13.64 -0.55 -4.84
N GLY A 93 14.46 -1.05 -3.92
CA GLY A 93 14.91 -0.28 -2.77
C GLY A 93 13.85 -0.04 -1.68
N ALA A 94 12.72 -0.76 -1.72
CA ALA A 94 11.66 -0.64 -0.72
C ALA A 94 12.22 -0.79 0.71
N ASN A 95 12.10 0.27 1.49
CA ASN A 95 12.63 0.38 2.83
C ASN A 95 11.51 0.52 3.87
N LEU A 96 10.43 1.22 3.55
CA LEU A 96 9.22 1.33 4.36
C LEU A 96 7.98 1.09 3.50
N ALA A 97 7.22 0.05 3.82
CA ALA A 97 5.96 -0.26 3.17
C ALA A 97 4.80 -0.16 4.16
N ILE A 98 3.62 0.25 3.68
CA ILE A 98 2.38 0.16 4.47
C ILE A 98 1.47 -0.93 3.91
N ALA A 99 0.70 -1.54 4.79
CA ALA A 99 -0.37 -2.44 4.38
C ALA A 99 -1.61 -2.24 5.24
N GLN A 100 -2.76 -2.38 4.60
CA GLN A 100 -4.07 -2.13 5.18
C GLN A 100 -4.97 -3.34 5.01
N ALA A 101 -5.76 -3.62 6.04
CA ALA A 101 -6.97 -4.42 5.95
C ALA A 101 -8.15 -3.61 6.50
N TYR A 102 -9.34 -3.80 5.93
CA TYR A 102 -10.57 -3.31 6.55
C TYR A 102 -11.68 -4.37 6.56
N GLY A 103 -12.62 -4.21 7.49
CA GLY A 103 -13.79 -5.08 7.64
C GLY A 103 -15.12 -4.30 7.65
N ALA A 104 -16.20 -5.03 7.38
CA ALA A 104 -17.55 -4.49 7.24
C ALA A 104 -17.60 -3.32 6.22
N ASN A 105 -18.42 -2.31 6.46
CA ASN A 105 -18.49 -1.11 5.62
C ASN A 105 -17.41 -0.10 6.03
N ALA A 106 -16.13 -0.51 6.00
CA ALA A 106 -14.99 0.28 6.44
C ALA A 106 -15.12 0.80 7.89
N GLN A 107 -15.56 -0.08 8.80
CA GLN A 107 -15.75 0.23 10.23
C GLN A 107 -14.61 -0.28 11.11
N PHE A 108 -13.86 -1.26 10.60
CA PHE A 108 -12.73 -1.86 11.29
C PHE A 108 -11.52 -1.78 10.38
N PHE A 109 -10.38 -1.39 10.94
CA PHE A 109 -9.12 -1.26 10.20
C PHE A 109 -7.99 -1.93 10.96
N ALA A 110 -7.09 -2.55 10.21
CA ALA A 110 -5.80 -2.98 10.69
C ALA A 110 -4.73 -2.44 9.73
N MET A 111 -3.69 -1.82 10.29
CA MET A 111 -2.63 -1.16 9.53
C MET A 111 -1.28 -1.63 10.03
N TRP A 112 -0.40 -1.99 9.10
CA TRP A 112 1.02 -2.22 9.35
C TRP A 112 1.86 -1.18 8.62
N ALA A 113 2.90 -0.69 9.28
CA ALA A 113 4.03 -0.03 8.65
C ALA A 113 5.24 -0.94 8.92
N VAL A 114 5.87 -1.44 7.85
CA VAL A 114 6.92 -2.46 7.93
C VAL A 114 8.18 -1.87 7.33
N GLY A 115 9.25 -1.81 8.12
CA GLY A 115 10.56 -1.32 7.70
C GLY A 115 11.52 -2.46 7.38
N SER A 116 12.49 -2.20 6.51
CA SER A 116 13.62 -3.11 6.23
C SER A 116 14.63 -3.19 7.41
N SER A 117 14.57 -2.23 8.33
CA SER A 117 15.42 -2.14 9.52
C SER A 117 14.64 -1.60 10.74
N LEU A 118 15.28 -1.56 11.91
CA LEU A 118 14.70 -0.99 13.13
C LEU A 118 14.50 0.54 13.05
N ASN A 119 15.25 1.23 12.18
CA ASN A 119 15.08 2.66 11.95
C ASN A 119 15.01 2.96 10.44
N PRO A 120 13.89 2.66 9.78
CA PRO A 120 13.74 2.85 8.35
C PRO A 120 13.68 4.33 7.93
N LEU A 121 13.50 5.28 8.87
CA LEU A 121 13.36 6.71 8.56
C LEU A 121 14.67 7.51 8.71
N GLY A 122 15.78 6.86 9.09
CA GLY A 122 17.06 7.52 9.37
C GLY A 122 17.28 7.81 10.85
#